data_AF-A0A2G5TKS8-F1
#
_entry.id   AF-A0A2G5TKS8-F1
#
_cell.length_a   1.000
_cell.length_b   1.000
_cell.length_c   1.000
_cell.angle_alpha   90.00
_cell.angle_beta   90.00
_cell.angle_gamma   90.00
#
_symmetry.space_group_name_H-M   'P 1'
#
loop_
_entity.id
_entity.type
_entity.pdbx_description
1 polymer ?
#
loop_
_entity_poly.entity_id
_entity_poly.type
_entity_poly.pdbx_seq_one_letter_code
_entity_poly.pdbx_strand_id
1 'polypeptide(L)'
;MDGMCQNCQGNTVGDHCELCDVGYFGDPTKEKECKKCPCPKNGECSYNTFSNRIECNDCPKGHIGERCEDSETSYQPYTTEASTITLVDNQL
;
A
#
# COMPACT_ATOMS: atom_id res chain seq x y z
N MET A 1 -34.68 -17.05 -7.98
CA MET A 1 -34.47 -15.62 -7.70
C MET A 1 -33.23 -15.55 -6.86
N ASP A 2 -32.17 -14.94 -7.38
CA ASP A 2 -31.01 -14.62 -6.56
C ASP A 2 -31.31 -13.29 -5.87
N GLY A 3 -31.22 -13.26 -4.54
CA GLY A 3 -31.61 -12.12 -3.73
C GLY A 3 -30.42 -11.21 -3.46
N MET A 4 -30.54 -9.92 -3.79
CA MET A 4 -29.50 -8.94 -3.52
C MET A 4 -29.59 -8.41 -2.08
N CYS A 5 -28.45 -8.28 -1.43
CA CYS A 5 -28.28 -7.60 -0.15
C CYS A 5 -28.38 -6.09 -0.34
N GLN A 6 -29.31 -5.43 0.37
CA GLN A 6 -29.52 -3.98 0.23
C GLN A 6 -28.69 -3.13 1.20
N ASN A 7 -28.07 -3.73 2.23
CA ASN A 7 -27.33 -3.01 3.26
C ASN A 7 -26.19 -3.86 3.82
N CYS A 8 -25.10 -3.96 3.05
CA CYS A 8 -23.91 -4.68 3.47
C CYS A 8 -23.30 -4.07 4.74
N GLN A 9 -22.88 -4.94 5.66
CA GLN A 9 -22.28 -4.57 6.94
C GLN A 9 -20.82 -5.04 6.98
N GLY A 10 -20.01 -4.47 7.88
CA GLY A 10 -18.62 -4.89 8.04
C GLY A 10 -17.70 -4.44 6.90
N ASN A 11 -17.99 -3.31 6.26
CA ASN A 11 -17.22 -2.75 5.13
C ASN A 11 -17.13 -3.72 3.94
N THR A 12 -18.28 -4.31 3.59
CA THR A 12 -18.44 -5.19 2.44
C THR A 12 -19.33 -4.55 1.39
N VAL A 13 -19.19 -5.00 0.14
CA VAL A 13 -19.95 -4.57 -1.04
C VAL A 13 -20.16 -5.77 -1.96
N GLY A 14 -20.96 -5.59 -3.02
CA GLY A 14 -21.37 -6.65 -3.94
C GLY A 14 -22.83 -7.05 -3.74
N ASP A 15 -23.38 -7.81 -4.68
CA ASP A 15 -24.79 -8.22 -4.66
C ASP A 15 -25.11 -9.09 -3.43
N HIS A 16 -24.11 -9.78 -2.91
CA HIS A 16 -24.20 -10.66 -1.75
C HIS A 16 -23.24 -10.28 -0.63
N CYS A 17 -22.69 -9.05 -0.66
CA CYS A 17 -21.70 -8.56 0.31
C CYS A 17 -20.41 -9.42 0.35
N GLU A 18 -20.02 -9.96 -0.80
CA GLU A 18 -18.94 -10.92 -0.98
C GLU A 18 -17.56 -10.28 -1.19
N LEU A 19 -17.53 -8.96 -1.39
CA LEU A 19 -16.30 -8.18 -1.59
C LEU A 19 -16.08 -7.22 -0.43
N CYS A 20 -14.83 -6.86 -0.15
CA CYS A 20 -14.54 -5.73 0.74
C CYS A 20 -14.74 -4.40 0.02
N ASP A 21 -15.23 -3.40 0.74
CA ASP A 21 -15.41 -2.05 0.23
C ASP A 21 -14.06 -1.39 -0.12
N VAL A 22 -14.09 -0.30 -0.89
CA VAL A 22 -12.90 0.44 -1.31
C VAL A 22 -12.07 0.88 -0.10
N GLY A 23 -10.78 0.58 -0.16
CA GLY A 23 -9.84 0.87 0.94
C GLY A 23 -9.91 -0.15 2.07
N TYR A 24 -10.51 -1.31 1.85
CA TYR A 24 -10.47 -2.47 2.75
C TYR A 24 -9.97 -3.72 2.02
N PHE A 25 -9.27 -4.59 2.74
CA PHE A 25 -8.78 -5.87 2.24
C PHE A 25 -9.26 -7.02 3.14
N GLY A 26 -9.40 -8.21 2.56
CA GLY A 26 -9.89 -9.38 3.28
C GLY A 26 -10.64 -10.32 2.37
N ASP A 27 -11.35 -11.28 2.97
CA ASP A 27 -12.24 -12.19 2.28
C ASP A 27 -13.47 -12.46 3.17
N PRO A 28 -14.55 -11.67 3.03
CA PRO A 28 -15.72 -11.77 3.91
C PRO A 28 -16.44 -13.11 3.77
N THR A 29 -16.23 -13.85 2.67
CA THR A 29 -16.81 -15.18 2.45
C THR A 29 -16.15 -16.27 3.30
N LYS A 30 -14.93 -16.02 3.80
CA LYS A 30 -14.15 -16.96 4.62
C LYS A 30 -14.07 -16.54 6.08
N GLU A 31 -15.08 -15.81 6.57
CA GLU A 31 -15.14 -15.23 7.93
C GLU A 31 -13.95 -14.31 8.26
N LYS A 32 -13.21 -13.83 7.25
CA LYS A 32 -12.17 -12.82 7.45
C LYS A 32 -12.82 -11.45 7.36
N GLU A 33 -12.86 -10.75 8.49
CA GLU A 33 -13.31 -9.36 8.54
C GLU A 33 -12.55 -8.49 7.53
N CYS A 34 -13.27 -7.62 6.83
CA CYS A 34 -12.66 -6.62 5.96
C CYS A 34 -11.92 -5.61 6.83
N LYS A 35 -10.59 -5.57 6.65
CA LYS A 35 -9.69 -4.69 7.41
C LYS A 35 -9.32 -3.49 6.58
N LYS A 36 -9.25 -2.34 7.23
CA LYS A 36 -8.87 -1.10 6.56
C LYS A 36 -7.46 -1.20 6.00
N CYS A 37 -7.30 -0.83 4.73
CA CYS A 37 -6.01 -0.72 4.07
C CYS A 37 -5.15 0.30 4.82
N PRO A 38 -3.90 -0.04 5.13
CA PRO A 38 -3.01 0.84 5.86
C PRO A 38 -2.32 1.85 4.91
N CYS A 39 -3.09 2.37 3.96
CA CYS A 39 -2.70 3.30 2.90
C CYS A 39 -3.20 4.71 3.22
N PRO A 40 -2.49 5.76 2.79
CA PRO A 40 -2.97 7.13 2.91
C PRO A 40 -4.28 7.32 2.13
N LYS A 41 -5.10 8.27 2.60
CA LYS A 41 -6.36 8.68 1.94
C LYS A 41 -7.35 7.54 1.62
N ASN A 42 -7.38 6.48 2.43
CA ASN A 42 -8.27 5.33 2.18
C ASN A 42 -7.98 4.62 0.85
N GLY A 43 -6.73 4.67 0.37
CA GLY A 43 -6.32 4.02 -0.88
C GLY A 43 -6.53 2.50 -0.87
N GLU A 44 -6.74 1.94 -2.05
CA GLU A 44 -6.88 0.51 -2.27
C GLU A 44 -5.55 -0.22 -2.07
N CYS A 45 -5.63 -1.47 -1.59
CA CYS A 45 -4.48 -2.28 -1.31
C CYS A 45 -4.71 -3.75 -1.63
N SER A 46 -3.62 -4.45 -1.90
CA SER A 46 -3.60 -5.87 -2.22
C SER A 46 -2.81 -6.64 -1.15
N TYR A 47 -3.24 -7.87 -0.86
CA TYR A 47 -2.47 -8.77 0.00
C TYR A 47 -1.51 -9.62 -0.83
N ASN A 48 -0.22 -9.41 -0.65
CA ASN A 48 0.82 -10.21 -1.26
C ASN A 48 1.04 -11.49 -0.42
N THR A 49 0.68 -12.63 -1.00
CA THR A 49 0.78 -13.95 -0.34
C THR A 49 2.21 -14.47 -0.23
N PHE A 50 3.13 -13.97 -1.06
CA PHE A 50 4.55 -14.38 -1.03
C PHE A 50 5.31 -13.67 0.08
N SER A 51 5.16 -12.35 0.20
CA SER A 51 5.78 -11.54 1.24
C SER A 51 4.96 -11.51 2.54
N ASN A 52 3.71 -11.97 2.49
CA ASN A 52 2.74 -11.93 3.59
C ASN A 52 2.50 -10.48 4.08
N ARG A 53 2.42 -9.54 3.14
CA ARG A 53 2.31 -8.10 3.38
C ARG A 53 1.15 -7.48 2.62
N ILE A 54 0.77 -6.29 3.06
CA ILE A 54 -0.21 -5.44 2.37
C ILE A 54 0.54 -4.40 1.57
N GLU A 55 0.22 -4.29 0.29
CA GLU A 55 0.82 -3.37 -0.66
C GLU A 55 -0.27 -2.41 -1.18
N CYS A 56 -0.03 -1.10 -1.08
CA CYS A 56 -0.93 -0.10 -1.64
C CYS A 56 -0.78 -0.06 -3.16
N ASN A 57 -1.91 0.01 -3.88
CA ASN A 57 -1.90 -0.03 -5.34
C ASN A 57 -1.47 1.32 -5.95
N ASP A 58 -1.85 2.43 -5.30
CA ASP A 58 -1.59 3.79 -5.78
C ASP A 58 -1.06 4.70 -4.66
N CYS A 59 0.17 5.18 -4.80
CA CYS A 59 0.74 6.15 -3.88
C CYS A 59 0.44 7.61 -4.29
N PRO A 60 0.09 8.49 -3.34
CA PRO A 60 0.03 9.92 -3.60
C PRO A 60 1.37 10.45 -4.12
N LYS A 61 1.34 11.52 -4.91
CA LYS A 61 2.57 12.14 -5.45
C LYS A 61 3.58 12.43 -4.33
N GLY A 62 4.83 12.02 -4.54
CA GLY A 62 5.90 12.23 -3.59
C GLY A 62 5.91 11.23 -2.43
N HIS A 63 5.11 10.17 -2.47
CA HIS A 63 5.12 9.09 -1.48
C HIS A 63 5.52 7.76 -2.12
N ILE A 64 6.29 6.96 -1.38
CA ILE A 64 6.80 5.64 -1.78
C ILE A 64 6.74 4.66 -0.59
N GLY A 65 7.17 3.42 -0.83
CA GLY A 65 7.12 2.33 0.14
C GLY A 65 5.95 1.38 -0.14
N GLU A 66 5.96 0.20 0.48
CA GLU A 66 4.89 -0.81 0.32
C GLU A 66 3.53 -0.24 0.72
N ARG A 67 3.50 0.73 1.64
CA ARG A 67 2.28 1.34 2.18
C ARG A 67 2.18 2.85 1.93
N CYS A 68 3.02 3.38 1.04
CA CYS A 68 3.14 4.82 0.77
C CYS A 68 3.47 5.64 2.03
N GLU A 69 4.17 5.03 2.99
CA GLU A 69 4.52 5.63 4.28
C GLU A 69 5.70 6.61 4.17
N ASP A 70 6.55 6.42 3.17
CA ASP A 70 7.77 7.18 2.98
C ASP A 70 7.57 8.32 1.99
N SER A 71 8.38 9.37 2.12
CA SER A 71 8.43 10.47 1.14
C SER A 71 9.54 10.24 0.13
N GLU A 72 9.28 10.49 -1.15
CA GLU A 72 10.28 10.43 -2.22
C GLU A 72 11.48 11.33 -1.92
N THR A 73 11.27 12.48 -1.25
CA THR A 73 12.35 13.40 -0.84
C THR A 73 13.30 12.80 0.20
N SER A 74 12.84 11.81 0.96
CA SER A 74 13.63 11.07 1.94
C SER A 74 14.37 9.89 1.30
N TYR A 75 13.95 9.47 0.10
CA TYR A 75 14.74 8.58 -0.73
C TYR A 75 15.92 9.37 -1.25
N GLN A 76 17.01 9.41 -0.48
CA GLN A 76 18.30 9.73 -1.06
C GLN A 76 18.64 8.54 -1.96
N PRO A 77 18.57 8.66 -3.31
CA PRO A 77 19.27 7.69 -4.12
C PRO A 77 20.70 7.74 -3.61
N TYR A 78 21.30 6.59 -3.34
CA TYR A 78 22.74 6.49 -3.34
C TYR A 78 23.17 7.07 -4.68
N THR A 79 23.59 8.33 -4.70
CA THR A 79 24.07 8.96 -5.91
C THR A 79 25.32 8.19 -6.27
N THR A 80 25.29 7.44 -7.37
CA THR A 80 26.49 6.90 -8.01
C THR A 80 27.27 8.01 -8.73
N GLU A 81 27.15 9.26 -8.27
CA GLU A 81 28.18 10.26 -8.47
C GLU A 81 29.38 9.75 -7.70
N ALA A 82 30.35 9.27 -8.46
CA ALA A 82 31.56 8.60 -8.00
C ALA A 82 32.01 9.14 -6.64
N SER A 83 32.35 8.23 -5.74
CA SER A 83 33.29 8.51 -4.66
C SER A 83 34.62 8.95 -5.26
N THR A 84 34.70 10.17 -5.81
CA THR A 84 35.95 10.90 -5.86
C THR A 84 36.21 11.28 -4.41
N ILE A 85 36.89 10.38 -3.70
CA ILE A 85 37.73 10.77 -2.59
C ILE A 85 38.66 11.81 -3.20
N THR A 86 38.32 13.09 -3.06
CA THR A 86 39.32 14.15 -3.17
C THR A 86 40.29 13.85 -2.04
N LEU A 87 41.36 13.13 -2.35
CA LEU A 87 42.57 13.16 -1.55
C LEU A 87 42.90 14.64 -1.46
N VAL A 88 42.59 15.22 -0.30
CA VAL A 88 42.87 16.61 0.01
C VAL A 88 44.33 16.81 -0.34
N ASP A 89 44.55 17.69 -1.31
CA ASP A 89 45.82 18.26 -1.70
C ASP A 89 46.85 18.18 -0.56
N ASN A 90 47.73 17.18 -0.61
CA ASN A 90 48.92 17.12 0.23
C ASN A 90 49.90 18.16 -0.31
N GLN A 91 49.60 19.43 -0.04
CA GLN A 91 50.41 20.58 -0.40
C GLN A 91 51.58 20.67 0.59
N LEU A 92 52.77 20.45 0.01
CA LEU A 92 54.13 20.67 0.49
C LEU A 92 54.65 19.78 1.63
#